data_AF-A0A5C8TPC8-F1
#
_entry.id   AF-A0A5C8TPC8-F1
#
_cell.length_a   1.000
_cell.length_b   1.000
_cell.length_c   1.000
_cell.angle_alpha   90.00
_cell.angle_beta   90.00
_cell.angle_gamma   90.00
#
_symmetry.space_group_name_H-M   'P 1'
#
loop_
_entity.id
_entity.type
_entity.pdbx_description
1 polymer ?
#
loop_
_entity_poly.entity_id
_entity_poly.type
_entity_poly.pdbx_seq_one_letter_code
_entity_poly.pdbx_strand_id
1 'polypeptide(L)'
;MDTLEHPVIVALRDAGTLQPRDLAFLIRNGRSYTGAELPPGTETWPAGKCILASETLAQRHGWQFRTGFGLLPRSVVGDSRRLPLRHAWTTPDRERAFDAVWPDSEHAEYFGLGPEYEGWLDHAVDQQAAARKRGIPADLVPGSFAQSLRRQFGFG
;
A
#
# COMPACT_ATOMS: atom_id res chain seq x y z
N MET A 1 12.34 -8.31 -12.65
CA MET A 1 10.90 -8.29 -12.96
C MET A 1 10.65 -7.09 -13.85
N ASP A 2 9.97 -7.27 -14.98
CA ASP A 2 9.50 -6.11 -15.76
C ASP A 2 8.51 -5.32 -14.91
N THR A 3 8.69 -3.99 -14.83
CA THR A 3 7.80 -3.11 -14.06
C THR A 3 6.34 -3.25 -14.51
N LEU A 4 6.10 -3.57 -15.78
CA LEU A 4 4.76 -3.80 -16.33
C LEU A 4 4.08 -5.07 -15.79
N GLU A 5 4.88 -6.02 -15.29
CA GLU A 5 4.42 -7.28 -14.70
C GLU A 5 4.33 -7.21 -13.17
N HIS A 6 4.73 -6.09 -12.57
CA HIS A 6 4.69 -5.95 -11.12
C HIS A 6 3.26 -6.13 -10.58
N PRO A 7 3.03 -6.97 -9.55
CA PRO A 7 1.68 -7.32 -9.09
C PRO A 7 0.81 -6.09 -8.78
N VAL A 8 1.38 -5.07 -8.15
CA VAL A 8 0.68 -3.80 -7.84
C VAL A 8 0.26 -3.08 -9.12
N ILE A 9 1.12 -3.02 -10.14
CA ILE A 9 0.84 -2.36 -11.42
C ILE A 9 -0.26 -3.10 -12.18
N VAL A 10 -0.19 -4.43 -12.23
CA VAL A 10 -1.22 -5.28 -12.81
C VAL A 10 -2.56 -5.06 -12.10
N ALA A 11 -2.58 -5.09 -10.77
CA ALA A 11 -3.81 -4.88 -10.01
C ALA A 11 -4.41 -3.48 -10.19
N LEU A 12 -3.58 -2.43 -10.29
CA LEU A 12 -4.03 -1.07 -10.56
C LEU A 12 -4.65 -0.94 -11.96
N ARG A 13 -4.01 -1.54 -12.96
CA ARG A 13 -4.50 -1.60 -14.35
C ARG A 13 -5.83 -2.33 -14.43
N ASP A 14 -5.90 -3.54 -13.88
CA ASP A 14 -7.09 -4.39 -13.96
C ASP A 14 -8.27 -3.78 -13.17
N ALA A 15 -7.98 -3.02 -12.11
CA ALA A 15 -9.01 -2.33 -11.35
C ALA A 15 -9.56 -1.11 -12.11
N GLY A 16 -8.85 -0.60 -13.13
CA GLY A 16 -9.24 0.58 -13.89
C GLY A 16 -9.35 1.84 -13.01
N THR A 17 -8.65 1.88 -11.89
CA THR A 17 -8.82 2.93 -10.86
C THR A 17 -7.95 4.16 -11.09
N LEU A 18 -6.91 4.04 -11.93
CA LEU A 18 -6.06 5.15 -12.36
C LEU A 18 -6.25 5.39 -13.85
N GLN A 19 -6.20 6.66 -14.27
CA GLN A 19 -6.13 6.99 -15.70
C GLN A 19 -4.84 6.44 -16.32
N PRO A 20 -4.83 6.10 -17.63
CA PRO A 20 -3.63 5.55 -18.29
C PRO A 20 -2.37 6.41 -18.13
N ARG A 21 -2.51 7.74 -18.19
CA ARG A 21 -1.40 8.69 -17.99
C ARG A 21 -0.79 8.60 -16.57
N ASP A 22 -1.64 8.36 -15.58
CA ASP A 22 -1.26 8.31 -14.18
C ASP A 22 -0.60 6.97 -13.86
N LEU A 23 -1.12 5.88 -14.43
CA LEU A 23 -0.45 4.58 -14.37
C LEU A 23 0.94 4.62 -15.04
N ALA A 24 1.05 5.27 -16.21
CA ALA A 24 2.33 5.43 -16.89
C ALA A 24 3.32 6.29 -16.08
N PHE A 25 2.83 7.33 -15.40
CA PHE A 25 3.64 8.13 -14.50
C PHE A 25 4.20 7.29 -13.34
N LEU A 26 3.34 6.48 -12.71
CA LEU A 26 3.75 5.58 -11.63
C LEU A 26 4.80 4.59 -12.12
N ILE A 27 4.59 3.92 -13.26
CA ILE A 27 5.54 2.96 -13.83
C ILE A 27 6.91 3.61 -14.09
N ARG A 28 6.93 4.84 -14.62
CA ARG A 28 8.17 5.54 -14.98
C ARG A 28 8.97 5.99 -13.76
N ASN A 29 8.31 6.49 -12.73
CA ASN A 29 8.97 7.16 -11.61
C ASN A 29 9.01 6.31 -10.32
N GLY A 30 8.20 5.26 -10.27
CA GLY A 30 8.08 4.40 -9.11
C GLY A 30 9.12 3.30 -9.05
N ARG A 31 9.12 2.61 -7.91
CA ARG A 31 10.05 1.53 -7.59
C ARG A 31 9.31 0.41 -6.88
N SER A 32 9.69 -0.82 -7.20
CA SER A 32 9.25 -2.02 -6.49
C SER A 32 10.01 -2.17 -5.17
N TYR A 33 9.31 -2.60 -4.13
CA TYR A 33 9.89 -2.97 -2.86
C TYR A 33 9.32 -4.31 -2.42
N THR A 34 10.20 -5.18 -1.93
CA THR A 34 9.79 -6.46 -1.32
C THR A 34 9.51 -6.24 0.16
N GLY A 35 8.40 -6.77 0.67
CA GLY A 35 8.13 -6.79 2.10
C GLY A 35 9.29 -7.40 2.91
N ALA A 36 9.54 -6.87 4.10
CA ALA A 36 10.51 -7.42 5.04
C ALA A 36 9.95 -7.43 6.47
N GLU A 37 10.38 -8.42 7.25
CA GLU A 37 10.03 -8.53 8.66
C GLU A 37 10.48 -7.29 9.43
N LEU A 38 9.65 -6.82 10.37
CA LEU A 38 10.02 -5.70 11.23
C LEU A 38 11.24 -6.05 12.09
N PRO A 39 12.14 -5.09 12.36
CA PRO A 39 13.23 -5.31 13.29
C PRO A 39 12.72 -5.73 14.67
N PRO A 40 13.43 -6.61 15.39
CA PRO A 40 13.08 -6.97 16.76
C PRO A 40 12.89 -5.73 17.65
N GLY A 41 11.81 -5.72 18.45
CA GLY A 41 11.48 -4.58 19.32
C GLY A 41 10.84 -3.39 18.60
N THR A 42 10.33 -3.60 17.38
CA THR A 42 9.45 -2.66 16.69
C THR A 42 8.00 -3.00 17.00
N GLU A 43 7.24 -2.03 17.50
CA GLU A 43 5.81 -2.19 17.76
C GLU A 43 5.01 -2.08 16.45
N THR A 44 4.01 -2.94 16.30
CA THR A 44 3.01 -2.82 15.24
C THR A 44 2.01 -1.73 15.57
N TRP A 45 1.49 -1.06 14.55
CA TRP A 45 0.58 0.07 14.66
C TRP A 45 -0.81 -0.27 14.14
N PRO A 46 -1.87 0.39 14.65
CA PRO A 46 -3.22 0.17 14.17
C PRO A 46 -3.40 0.50 12.69
N ALA A 47 -4.31 -0.22 12.03
CA ALA A 47 -4.73 0.07 10.66
C ALA A 47 -5.15 1.54 10.49
N GLY A 48 -4.74 2.14 9.36
CA GLY A 48 -5.00 3.57 9.07
C GLY A 48 -3.98 4.54 9.67
N LYS A 49 -2.96 4.06 10.39
CA LYS A 49 -1.86 4.89 10.92
C LYS A 49 -0.55 4.75 10.13
N CYS A 50 -0.59 4.30 8.87
CA CYS A 50 0.60 3.96 8.09
C CYS A 50 1.58 5.13 7.89
N ILE A 51 1.09 6.35 7.67
CA ILE A 51 1.94 7.54 7.54
C ILE A 51 2.68 7.79 8.87
N LEU A 52 1.95 7.98 9.97
CA LEU A 52 2.52 8.25 11.29
C LEU A 52 3.47 7.13 11.76
N ALA A 53 3.10 5.88 11.55
CA ALA A 53 3.93 4.73 11.90
C ALA A 53 5.24 4.73 11.10
N SER A 54 5.17 4.99 9.79
CA SER A 54 6.35 5.02 8.93
C SER A 54 7.23 6.23 9.20
N GLU A 55 6.67 7.40 9.48
CA GLU A 55 7.44 8.58 9.91
C GLU A 55 8.18 8.30 11.23
N THR A 56 7.50 7.69 12.20
CA THR A 56 8.10 7.33 13.50
C THR A 56 9.24 6.32 13.32
N LEU A 57 9.03 5.31 12.48
CA LEU A 57 10.04 4.29 12.21
C LEU A 57 11.24 4.87 11.44
N ALA A 58 10.98 5.76 10.47
CA ALA A 58 12.02 6.48 9.74
C ALA A 58 12.88 7.32 10.68
N GLN A 59 12.26 8.07 11.60
CA GLN A 59 12.96 8.88 12.59
C GLN A 59 13.78 8.02 13.56
N ARG A 60 13.21 6.92 14.06
CA ARG A 60 13.88 6.03 15.02
C ARG A 60 15.12 5.34 14.44
N HIS A 61 15.06 4.92 13.18
CA HIS A 61 16.12 4.13 12.55
C HIS A 61 16.98 4.89 11.53
N GLY A 62 16.66 6.16 11.24
CA GLY A 62 17.31 6.94 10.17
C GLY A 62 17.00 6.40 8.77
N TRP A 63 15.86 5.76 8.59
CA TRP A 63 15.44 5.15 7.33
C TRP A 63 14.68 6.13 6.45
N GLN A 64 14.50 5.76 5.18
CA GLN A 64 13.78 6.59 4.21
C GLN A 64 12.29 6.29 4.26
N PHE A 65 11.48 7.33 4.41
CA PHE A 65 10.03 7.26 4.29
C PHE A 65 9.60 7.10 2.81
N ARG A 66 8.60 6.27 2.56
CA ARG A 66 8.04 6.02 1.22
C ARG A 66 6.53 5.94 1.25
N THR A 67 5.92 6.36 0.14
CA THR A 67 4.48 6.26 -0.11
C THR A 67 4.23 5.67 -1.49
N GLY A 68 3.07 5.03 -1.65
CA GLY A 68 2.71 4.41 -2.91
C GLY A 68 1.50 3.51 -2.77
N PHE A 69 1.50 2.44 -3.55
CA PHE A 69 0.47 1.41 -3.51
C PHE A 69 1.07 0.09 -3.06
N GLY A 70 0.34 -0.65 -2.24
CA GLY A 70 0.69 -2.00 -1.86
C GLY A 70 -0.45 -2.99 -2.07
N LEU A 71 -0.10 -4.28 -2.11
CA LEU A 71 -1.04 -5.39 -2.11
C LEU A 71 -0.78 -6.28 -0.91
N LEU A 72 -1.77 -6.38 -0.02
CA LEU A 72 -1.78 -7.38 1.04
C LEU A 72 -1.65 -8.80 0.47
N PRO A 73 -1.00 -9.72 1.21
CA PRO A 73 -0.88 -11.11 0.79
C PRO A 73 -2.23 -11.82 0.79
N ARG A 74 -2.31 -12.94 0.05
CA ARG A 74 -3.52 -13.77 -0.01
C ARG A 74 -3.89 -14.39 1.34
N SER A 75 -2.91 -14.62 2.23
CA SER A 75 -3.18 -15.05 3.60
C SER A 75 -4.13 -14.12 4.35
N VAL A 76 -4.06 -12.82 4.04
CA VAL A 76 -4.86 -11.77 4.68
C VAL A 76 -6.19 -11.52 3.98
N VAL A 77 -6.21 -11.50 2.64
CA VAL A 77 -7.44 -11.17 1.87
C VAL A 77 -8.26 -12.39 1.44
N GLY A 78 -7.73 -13.60 1.62
CA GLY A 78 -8.32 -14.85 1.16
C GLY A 78 -8.47 -14.93 -0.36
N ASP A 79 -9.60 -15.46 -0.81
CA ASP A 79 -9.96 -15.57 -2.23
C ASP A 79 -10.47 -14.25 -2.83
N SER A 80 -10.58 -13.20 -2.00
CA SER A 80 -10.99 -11.88 -2.46
C SER A 80 -9.98 -11.28 -3.44
N ARG A 81 -10.47 -10.42 -4.33
CA ARG A 81 -9.60 -9.67 -5.24
C ARG A 81 -8.61 -8.83 -4.42
N ARG A 82 -7.30 -9.03 -4.64
CA ARG A 82 -6.25 -8.18 -4.06
C ARG A 82 -6.39 -6.78 -4.65
N LEU A 83 -6.90 -5.85 -3.85
CA LEU A 83 -7.00 -4.45 -4.26
C LEU A 83 -5.75 -3.69 -3.86
N PRO A 84 -5.16 -2.91 -4.78
CA PRO A 84 -4.05 -2.03 -4.44
C PRO A 84 -4.57 -0.91 -3.54
N LEU A 85 -3.90 -0.71 -2.41
CA LEU A 85 -4.23 0.31 -1.42
C LEU A 85 -3.10 1.31 -1.33
N ARG A 86 -3.44 2.60 -1.22
CA ARG A 86 -2.47 3.63 -0.86
C ARG A 86 -1.89 3.29 0.50
N HIS A 87 -0.57 3.28 0.60
CA HIS A 87 0.12 2.92 1.83
C HIS A 87 1.45 3.66 1.98
N ALA A 88 1.96 3.66 3.20
CA ALA A 88 3.26 4.23 3.55
C ALA A 88 4.09 3.17 4.28
N TRP A 89 5.39 3.16 4.01
CA TRP A 89 6.36 2.25 4.60
C TRP A 89 7.71 2.93 4.74
N THR A 90 8.68 2.23 5.33
CA THR A 90 10.07 2.69 5.40
C THR A 90 11.01 1.75 4.67
N THR A 91 12.16 2.28 4.27
CA THR A 91 13.20 1.49 3.60
C THR A 91 14.60 1.97 4.00
N PRO A 92 15.50 1.07 4.42
CA PRO A 92 16.91 1.43 4.65
C PRO A 92 17.72 1.51 3.33
N ASP A 93 17.36 0.70 2.34
CA ASP A 93 18.19 0.38 1.17
C ASP A 93 17.51 0.65 -0.17
N ARG A 94 16.25 1.11 -0.15
CA ARG A 94 15.40 1.30 -1.34
C ARG A 94 15.00 0.01 -2.05
N GLU A 95 15.13 -1.13 -1.38
CA GLU A 95 14.75 -2.45 -1.90
C GLU A 95 13.73 -3.13 -1.00
N ARG A 96 13.89 -3.03 0.31
CA ARG A 96 13.01 -3.64 1.30
C ARG A 96 12.04 -2.64 1.89
N ALA A 97 10.78 -3.05 2.03
CA ALA A 97 9.72 -2.33 2.69
C ALA A 97 9.49 -2.88 4.10
N PHE A 98 9.70 -2.04 5.10
CA PHE A 98 9.36 -2.32 6.49
C PHE A 98 8.09 -1.55 6.83
N ASP A 99 7.04 -2.31 7.13
CA ASP A 99 5.68 -1.80 7.31
C ASP A 99 5.15 -2.28 8.65
N ALA A 100 4.97 -1.31 9.55
CA ALA A 100 4.54 -1.56 10.91
C ALA A 100 3.01 -1.70 11.04
N VAL A 101 2.24 -1.55 9.96
CA VAL A 101 0.77 -1.51 10.02
C VAL A 101 0.11 -2.74 9.41
N TRP A 102 0.62 -3.25 8.29
CA TRP A 102 0.00 -4.41 7.65
C TRP A 102 0.41 -5.73 8.32
N PRO A 103 -0.55 -6.67 8.49
CA PRO A 103 -0.22 -8.04 8.88
C PRO A 103 0.49 -8.76 7.73
N ASP A 104 1.39 -9.69 8.07
CA ASP A 104 2.21 -10.45 7.13
C ASP A 104 2.90 -9.53 6.10
N SER A 105 3.41 -8.37 6.54
CA SER A 105 3.93 -7.33 5.65
C SER A 105 5.16 -7.78 4.87
N GLU A 106 5.91 -8.76 5.37
CA GLU A 106 7.00 -9.44 4.68
C GLU A 106 6.55 -10.19 3.41
N HIS A 107 5.26 -10.49 3.27
CA HIS A 107 4.66 -11.13 2.11
C HIS A 107 3.84 -10.17 1.24
N ALA A 108 3.77 -8.88 1.61
CA ALA A 108 3.11 -7.87 0.82
C ALA A 108 4.00 -7.38 -0.34
N GLU A 109 3.34 -6.90 -1.39
CA GLU A 109 3.98 -6.34 -2.58
C GLU A 109 3.83 -4.82 -2.56
N TYR A 110 4.90 -4.08 -2.77
CA TYR A 110 4.89 -2.62 -2.67
C TYR A 110 5.43 -1.97 -3.94
N PHE A 111 4.77 -0.91 -4.38
CA PHE A 111 5.23 -0.09 -5.49
C PHE A 111 5.03 1.38 -5.15
N GLY A 112 6.15 2.10 -4.96
CA GLY A 112 6.12 3.44 -4.39
C GLY A 112 6.98 4.45 -5.10
N LEU A 113 6.72 5.70 -4.76
CA LEU A 113 7.39 6.88 -5.27
C LEU A 113 8.25 7.51 -4.17
N GLY A 114 9.15 8.40 -4.56
CA GLY A 114 9.85 9.27 -3.62
C GLY A 114 8.90 10.32 -3.01
N PRO A 115 9.27 10.90 -1.84
CA PRO A 115 8.45 11.91 -1.15
C PRO A 115 8.18 13.17 -2.02
N GLU A 116 9.01 13.45 -3.01
CA GLU A 116 8.82 14.54 -3.96
C GLU A 116 7.54 14.41 -4.83
N TYR A 117 6.89 13.23 -4.83
CA TYR A 117 5.69 12.94 -5.62
C TYR A 117 4.41 12.77 -4.77
N GLU A 118 4.42 13.15 -3.49
CA GLU A 118 3.25 12.97 -2.62
C GLU A 118 1.99 13.66 -3.14
N GLY A 119 2.10 14.89 -3.65
CA GLY A 119 0.95 15.61 -4.22
C GLY A 119 0.34 14.89 -5.44
N TRP A 120 1.14 14.14 -6.20
CA TRP A 120 0.63 13.30 -7.28
C TRP A 120 -0.09 12.06 -6.73
N LEU A 121 0.44 11.44 -5.67
CA LEU A 121 -0.22 10.29 -5.02
C LEU A 121 -1.58 10.65 -4.44
N ASP A 122 -1.72 11.83 -3.84
CA ASP A 122 -3.01 12.32 -3.34
C ASP A 122 -4.03 12.46 -4.48
N HIS A 123 -3.61 13.06 -5.59
CA HIS A 123 -4.43 13.15 -6.80
C HIS A 123 -4.86 11.77 -7.33
N ALA A 124 -3.93 10.81 -7.39
CA ALA A 124 -4.20 9.46 -7.85
C ALA A 124 -5.24 8.74 -6.95
N VAL A 125 -5.17 8.96 -5.64
CA VAL A 125 -6.10 8.36 -4.65
C VAL A 125 -7.50 8.94 -4.80
N ASP A 126 -7.61 10.25 -5.02
CA ASP A 126 -8.90 10.90 -5.28
C ASP A 126 -9.57 10.34 -6.55
N GLN A 127 -8.78 10.04 -7.58
CA GLN A 127 -9.29 9.35 -8.77
C GLN A 127 -9.79 7.93 -8.44
N GLN A 128 -9.05 7.14 -7.65
CA GLN A 128 -9.51 5.81 -7.24
C GLN A 128 -10.83 5.89 -6.46
N ALA A 129 -10.95 6.85 -5.54
CA ALA A 129 -12.17 7.06 -4.76
C ALA A 129 -13.35 7.47 -5.66
N ALA A 130 -13.12 8.36 -6.64
CA ALA A 130 -14.12 8.78 -7.60
C ALA A 130 -14.56 7.62 -8.53
N ALA A 131 -13.62 6.78 -8.98
CA ALA A 131 -13.91 5.61 -9.80
C ALA A 131 -14.77 4.58 -9.05
N ARG A 132 -14.46 4.32 -7.78
CA ARG A 132 -15.25 3.42 -6.92
C ARG A 132 -16.69 3.91 -6.73
N LYS A 133 -16.90 5.22 -6.55
CA LYS A 133 -18.24 5.82 -6.41
C LYS A 133 -19.11 5.72 -7.67
N ARG A 134 -18.51 5.54 -8.86
CA ARG A 134 -19.23 5.53 -10.16
C ARG A 134 -19.75 4.15 -10.60
N GLY A 135 -19.69 3.12 -9.75
CA GLY A 135 -20.31 1.81 -10.03
C GLY A 135 -19.35 0.62 -10.15
N ILE A 136 -18.16 0.68 -9.54
CA ILE A 136 -17.48 -0.55 -9.13
C ILE A 136 -18.19 -1.02 -7.85
N PRO A 137 -18.64 -2.28 -7.75
CA PRO A 137 -19.60 -2.70 -6.73
C PRO A 137 -19.15 -2.38 -5.29
N ALA A 138 -20.14 -2.06 -4.46
CA ALA A 138 -20.00 -1.47 -3.12
C ALA A 138 -19.44 -2.45 -2.06
N ASP A 139 -19.15 -3.68 -2.43
CA ASP A 139 -18.50 -4.71 -1.61
C ASP A 139 -17.01 -4.41 -1.35
N LEU A 140 -16.45 -3.38 -2.00
CA LEU A 140 -15.03 -2.97 -1.88
C LEU A 140 -14.83 -1.60 -1.18
N VAL A 141 -15.82 -1.13 -0.41
CA VAL A 141 -15.72 0.11 0.38
C VAL A 141 -15.02 -0.17 1.73
N PRO A 142 -13.98 0.59 2.15
CA PRO A 142 -13.20 0.33 3.37
C PRO A 142 -13.96 0.37 4.71
N GLY A 143 -15.26 0.62 4.69
CA GLY A 143 -16.11 0.50 5.88
C GLY A 143 -16.26 -0.96 6.34
N SER A 144 -16.32 -1.92 5.42
CA SER A 144 -16.42 -3.35 5.75
C SER A 144 -15.06 -4.01 5.98
N PHE A 145 -13.98 -3.48 5.39
CA PHE A 145 -12.63 -4.04 5.57
C PHE A 145 -12.04 -3.71 6.94
N ALA A 146 -12.16 -2.47 7.42
CA ALA A 146 -11.78 -2.12 8.80
C ALA A 146 -12.67 -2.86 9.82
N GLN A 147 -13.97 -3.07 9.53
CA GLN A 147 -14.83 -3.91 10.36
C GLN A 147 -14.47 -5.40 10.30
N SER A 148 -14.04 -5.91 9.14
CA SER A 148 -13.62 -7.32 8.98
C SER A 148 -12.29 -7.59 9.66
N LEU A 149 -11.32 -6.67 9.55
CA LEU A 149 -10.07 -6.73 10.32
C LEU A 149 -10.32 -6.63 11.83
N ARG A 150 -11.24 -5.75 12.27
CA ARG A 150 -11.64 -5.69 13.70
C ARG A 150 -12.33 -6.96 14.18
N ARG A 151 -13.20 -7.58 13.36
CA ARG A 151 -13.88 -8.84 13.69
C ARG A 151 -12.95 -10.05 13.68
N GLN A 152 -11.99 -10.08 12.76
CA GLN A 152 -11.10 -11.23 12.54
C GLN A 152 -9.86 -11.20 13.44
N PHE A 153 -9.39 -10.00 13.82
CA PHE A 153 -8.19 -9.82 14.65
C PHE A 153 -8.45 -9.12 16.00
N GLY A 154 -9.70 -8.91 16.40
CA GLY A 154 -10.07 -8.57 17.78
C GLY A 154 -9.60 -7.19 18.28
N PHE A 155 -9.36 -6.22 17.41
CA PHE A 155 -8.98 -4.86 17.82
C PHE A 155 -10.23 -4.06 18.22
N GLY A 156 -10.50 -4.03 19.53
CA GLY A 156 -11.44 -3.14 20.22
C GLY A 156 -10.77 -1.88 20.74
#